data_AF-A0AAV0Y725-F1
#
_entry.id   AF-A0AAV0Y725-F1
#
_cell.length_a   1.000
_cell.length_b   1.000
_cell.length_c   1.000
_cell.angle_alpha   90.00
_cell.angle_beta   90.00
_cell.angle_gamma   90.00
#
_symmetry.space_group_name_H-M   'P 1'
#
loop_
_entity.id
_entity.type
_entity.pdbx_description
1 polymer ?
#
loop_
_entity_poly.entity_id
_entity_poly.type
_entity_poly.pdbx_seq_one_letter_code
_entity_poly.pdbx_strand_id
1 'polypeptide(L)'
;MKQEDDFKNIIHDIGCDPFYLHYHCADQIQIYRNYCKGSRPRLIIDDTGSVVKKFLKLSKQKTSSIFLYEGLVYDSQNKCSFTVTNMLSERHNSLALYNWLSRWINCDVPRPKEAVCDQSMALLSAIAKSFTQYSTLQDYIIICAGPVLGGWNTPPTNE
;
A
#
# COMPACT_ATOMS: atom_id res chain seq x y z
N MET A 1 -16.45 -14.64 -24.60
CA MET A 1 -15.60 -14.05 -23.55
C MET A 1 -16.50 -13.19 -22.66
N LYS A 2 -17.14 -13.81 -21.65
CA LYS A 2 -18.12 -13.14 -20.76
C LYS A 2 -17.51 -12.69 -19.42
N GLN A 3 -16.28 -13.11 -19.13
CA GLN A 3 -15.62 -12.88 -17.84
C GLN A 3 -14.70 -11.64 -17.81
N GLU A 4 -14.43 -10.98 -18.94
CA GLU A 4 -13.61 -9.75 -18.94
C GLU A 4 -14.33 -8.57 -18.28
N ASP A 5 -15.66 -8.49 -18.42
CA ASP A 5 -16.46 -7.46 -17.76
C ASP A 5 -16.50 -7.64 -16.23
N ASP A 6 -16.37 -8.88 -15.73
CA ASP A 6 -16.46 -9.19 -14.29
C ASP A 6 -15.31 -8.57 -13.46
N PHE A 7 -14.14 -8.34 -14.08
CA PHE A 7 -12.96 -7.76 -13.42
C PHE A 7 -12.63 -6.35 -13.90
N LYS A 8 -13.48 -5.81 -14.78
CA LYS A 8 -13.35 -4.45 -15.28
C LYS A 8 -13.42 -3.47 -14.12
N ASN A 9 -12.45 -2.55 -14.04
CA ASN A 9 -12.28 -1.59 -12.94
C ASN A 9 -11.91 -2.20 -11.58
N ILE A 10 -11.59 -3.50 -11.50
CA ILE A 10 -11.08 -4.14 -10.27
C ILE A 10 -9.56 -4.34 -10.37
N ILE A 11 -9.07 -4.80 -11.52
CA ILE A 11 -7.64 -5.00 -11.75
C ILE A 11 -7.04 -3.70 -12.29
N HIS A 12 -6.04 -3.16 -11.59
CA HIS A 12 -5.41 -1.86 -11.90
C HIS A 12 -4.00 -1.97 -12.45
N ASP A 13 -3.32 -3.09 -12.18
CA ASP A 13 -2.00 -3.40 -12.75
C ASP A 13 -1.74 -4.90 -12.69
N ILE A 14 -1.02 -5.42 -13.68
CA ILE A 14 -0.64 -6.83 -13.74
C ILE A 14 0.71 -7.00 -14.42
N GLY A 15 1.56 -7.83 -13.83
CA GLY A 15 2.80 -8.28 -14.44
C GLY A 15 2.92 -9.79 -14.41
N CYS A 16 3.58 -10.34 -15.43
CA CYS A 16 3.77 -11.79 -15.55
C CYS A 16 5.12 -12.24 -15.00
N ASP A 17 6.20 -11.49 -15.22
CA ASP A 17 7.54 -11.86 -14.75
C ASP A 17 8.37 -10.69 -14.19
N PRO A 18 8.67 -10.69 -12.88
CA PRO A 18 7.98 -11.47 -11.84
C PRO A 18 6.47 -11.11 -11.77
N PHE A 19 5.67 -12.06 -11.30
CA PHE A 19 4.23 -11.92 -11.18
C PHE A 19 3.85 -10.89 -10.11
N TYR A 20 2.91 -10.02 -10.45
CA TYR A 20 2.19 -9.18 -9.50
C TYR A 20 0.81 -8.81 -10.05
N LEU A 21 -0.11 -8.49 -9.15
CA LEU A 21 -1.47 -8.06 -9.44
C LEU A 21 -1.89 -7.01 -8.42
N HIS A 22 -2.21 -5.80 -8.87
CA HIS A 22 -2.81 -4.76 -8.02
C HIS A 22 -4.31 -4.74 -8.27
N TYR A 23 -5.10 -4.84 -7.21
CA TYR A 23 -6.55 -4.88 -7.36
C TYR A 23 -7.30 -4.23 -6.20
N HIS A 24 -8.39 -3.55 -6.54
CA HIS A 24 -9.39 -3.02 -5.63
C HIS A 24 -10.64 -2.60 -6.43
N CYS A 25 -11.82 -2.67 -5.83
CA CYS A 25 -13.07 -2.24 -6.49
C CYS A 25 -13.45 -0.80 -6.12
N ALA A 26 -14.42 -0.26 -6.87
CA ALA A 26 -14.94 1.10 -6.64
C ALA A 26 -15.57 1.26 -5.25
N ASP A 27 -16.20 0.21 -4.71
CA ASP A 27 -16.80 0.25 -3.37
C ASP A 27 -15.73 0.43 -2.29
N GLN A 28 -14.58 -0.25 -2.40
CA GLN A 28 -13.47 -0.09 -1.46
C GLN A 28 -12.96 1.37 -1.43
N ILE A 29 -12.82 1.99 -2.60
CA ILE A 29 -12.45 3.40 -2.74
C ILE A 29 -13.50 4.31 -2.09
N GLN A 30 -14.79 4.06 -2.35
CA GLN A 30 -15.88 4.88 -1.84
C GLN A 30 -16.05 4.76 -0.32
N ILE A 31 -15.94 3.54 0.22
CA ILE A 31 -15.97 3.28 1.66
C ILE A 31 -14.83 4.03 2.34
N TYR A 32 -13.61 3.93 1.81
CA TYR A 32 -12.46 4.65 2.37
C TYR A 32 -12.64 6.17 2.35
N ARG A 33 -13.11 6.74 1.23
CA ARG A 33 -13.43 8.18 1.14
C ARG A 33 -14.44 8.63 2.19
N ASN A 34 -15.47 7.83 2.42
CA ASN A 34 -16.48 8.14 3.43
C ASN A 34 -15.91 8.05 4.85
N TYR A 35 -15.12 7.02 5.15
CA TYR A 35 -14.40 6.89 6.42
C TYR A 35 -13.50 8.11 6.71
N CYS A 36 -12.82 8.62 5.70
CA CYS A 36 -11.94 9.79 5.81
C CYS A 36 -12.66 11.11 6.10
N LYS A 37 -13.99 11.20 5.91
CA LYS A 37 -14.78 12.40 6.26
C LYS A 37 -15.05 12.50 7.76
N GLY A 38 -15.19 11.36 8.46
CA GLY A 38 -15.60 11.29 9.86
C GLY A 38 -14.46 11.04 10.84
N SER A 39 -13.25 10.77 10.36
CA SER A 39 -12.13 10.34 11.20
C SER A 39 -10.78 10.79 10.63
N ARG A 40 -9.75 10.77 11.48
CA ARG A 40 -8.36 10.91 11.03
C ARG A 40 -7.93 9.60 10.37
N PRO A 41 -7.64 9.58 9.05
CA PRO A 41 -7.47 8.31 8.33
C PRO A 41 -6.22 7.54 8.79
N ARG A 42 -6.43 6.31 9.30
CA ARG A 42 -5.37 5.36 9.63
C ARG A 42 -5.42 4.18 8.67
N LEU A 43 -4.29 3.85 8.06
CA LEU A 43 -4.13 2.69 7.20
C LEU A 43 -3.27 1.63 7.91
N ILE A 44 -3.70 0.39 7.90
CA ILE A 44 -2.94 -0.77 8.38
C ILE A 44 -2.51 -1.53 7.14
N ILE A 45 -1.24 -1.88 7.02
CA ILE A 45 -0.71 -2.66 5.90
C ILE A 45 -0.06 -3.90 6.47
N ASP A 46 -0.53 -5.05 5.99
CA ASP A 46 -0.03 -6.35 6.38
C ASP A 46 0.33 -7.18 5.14
N ASP A 47 1.27 -8.10 5.29
CA ASP A 47 1.61 -9.08 4.28
C ASP A 47 1.54 -10.50 4.81
N THR A 48 0.83 -11.34 4.06
CA THR A 48 0.66 -12.74 4.39
C THR A 48 1.17 -13.60 3.25
N GLY A 49 2.16 -14.44 3.56
CA GLY A 49 2.66 -15.46 2.65
C GLY A 49 1.78 -16.72 2.64
N SER A 50 2.08 -17.64 1.73
CA SER A 50 1.49 -18.99 1.68
C SER A 50 -0.01 -19.08 1.36
N VAL A 51 -0.68 -17.96 1.09
CA VAL A 51 -2.10 -17.94 0.65
C VAL A 51 -2.28 -18.26 -0.84
N VAL A 52 -1.23 -18.08 -1.65
CA VAL A 52 -1.24 -18.39 -3.09
C VAL A 52 -0.33 -19.59 -3.39
N LYS A 53 -0.90 -20.60 -4.05
CA LYS A 53 -0.14 -21.74 -4.56
C LYS A 53 0.75 -21.29 -5.73
N LYS A 54 2.05 -21.63 -5.66
CA LYS A 54 3.01 -21.38 -6.75
C LYS A 54 2.53 -22.04 -8.04
N PHE A 55 2.57 -21.30 -9.14
CA PHE A 55 2.13 -21.76 -10.45
C PHE A 55 3.22 -21.60 -11.52
N LEU A 56 3.00 -22.17 -12.71
CA LEU A 56 3.95 -22.10 -13.82
C LEU A 56 3.70 -20.83 -14.66
N LYS A 57 4.74 -20.01 -14.81
CA LYS A 57 4.81 -18.86 -15.71
C LYS A 57 5.28 -19.31 -17.09
N LEU A 58 4.68 -18.70 -18.13
CA LEU A 58 5.10 -18.71 -19.54
C LEU A 58 6.02 -19.88 -19.93
N SER A 59 5.51 -21.09 -19.78
CA SER A 59 6.10 -22.30 -20.38
C SER A 59 7.36 -22.90 -19.74
N LYS A 60 7.65 -22.71 -18.43
CA LYS A 60 8.33 -23.71 -17.52
C LYS A 60 8.83 -23.18 -16.16
N GLN A 61 8.81 -21.88 -15.88
CA GLN A 61 9.34 -21.36 -14.62
C GLN A 61 8.26 -21.28 -13.54
N LYS A 62 8.47 -21.89 -12.37
CA LYS A 62 7.55 -21.68 -11.24
C LYS A 62 7.71 -20.26 -10.69
N THR A 63 6.61 -19.67 -10.24
CA THR A 63 6.66 -18.45 -9.43
C THR A 63 7.47 -18.68 -8.16
N SER A 64 8.13 -17.63 -7.69
CA SER A 64 8.64 -17.53 -6.33
C SER A 64 7.47 -17.50 -5.33
N SER A 65 7.77 -17.27 -4.05
CA SER A 65 6.70 -17.09 -3.05
C SER A 65 5.89 -15.84 -3.38
N ILE A 66 4.58 -16.00 -3.50
CA ILE A 66 3.65 -14.91 -3.74
C ILE A 66 3.04 -14.55 -2.39
N PHE A 67 3.15 -13.27 -2.03
CA PHE A 67 2.54 -12.73 -0.83
C PHE A 67 1.29 -11.95 -1.21
N LEU A 68 0.30 -11.98 -0.33
CA LEU A 68 -0.84 -11.09 -0.34
C LEU A 68 -0.52 -9.92 0.58
N TYR A 69 -0.47 -8.73 0.00
CA TYR A 69 -0.42 -7.47 0.73
C TYR A 69 -1.83 -6.89 0.80
N GLU A 70 -2.29 -6.54 1.99
CA GLU A 70 -3.60 -5.92 2.21
C GLU A 70 -3.44 -4.56 2.89
N GLY A 71 -4.09 -3.55 2.32
CA GLY A 71 -4.34 -2.28 2.98
C GLY A 71 -5.70 -2.33 3.65
N LEU A 72 -5.73 -2.15 4.97
CA LEU A 72 -6.89 -2.34 5.83
C LEU A 72 -7.15 -1.08 6.65
N VAL A 73 -8.40 -0.87 7.02
CA VAL A 73 -8.82 0.17 7.97
C VAL A 73 -9.64 -0.47 9.07
N TYR A 74 -9.40 -0.04 10.30
CA TYR A 74 -10.31 -0.29 11.42
C TYR A 74 -11.05 1.01 11.76
N ASP A 75 -12.36 1.03 11.52
CA ASP A 75 -13.23 2.11 11.91
C ASP A 75 -13.68 1.90 13.36
N SER A 76 -13.10 2.67 14.27
CA SER A 76 -13.41 2.58 15.70
C SER A 76 -14.81 3.10 16.05
N GLN A 77 -15.41 3.96 15.23
CA GLN A 77 -16.76 4.49 15.46
C GLN A 77 -17.79 3.42 15.13
N ASN A 78 -17.64 2.78 13.98
CA ASN A 78 -18.55 1.73 13.51
C ASN A 78 -18.15 0.31 13.98
N LYS A 79 -17.01 0.19 14.68
CA LYS A 79 -16.44 -1.07 15.20
C LYS A 79 -16.31 -2.14 14.14
N CYS A 80 -15.87 -1.76 12.95
CA CYS A 80 -15.71 -2.67 11.82
C CYS A 80 -14.35 -2.47 11.14
N SER A 81 -13.87 -3.55 10.50
CA SER A 81 -12.69 -3.50 9.64
C SER A 81 -13.12 -3.67 8.19
N PHE A 82 -12.41 -3.01 7.28
CA PHE A 82 -12.60 -3.21 5.84
C PHE A 82 -11.28 -3.06 5.08
N THR A 83 -11.16 -3.80 3.98
CA THR A 83 -10.01 -3.75 3.07
C THR A 83 -10.18 -2.64 2.05
N VAL A 84 -9.16 -1.83 1.84
CA VAL A 84 -9.18 -0.67 0.93
C VAL A 84 -8.34 -0.86 -0.34
N THR A 85 -7.35 -1.75 -0.32
CA THR A 85 -6.56 -2.14 -1.49
C THR A 85 -5.82 -3.45 -1.26
N ASN A 86 -5.50 -4.16 -2.34
CA ASN A 86 -4.78 -5.42 -2.28
C ASN A 86 -3.70 -5.52 -3.36
N MET A 87 -2.67 -6.32 -3.07
CA MET A 87 -1.68 -6.74 -4.06
C MET A 87 -1.27 -8.19 -3.83
N LEU A 88 -1.27 -8.99 -4.90
CA LEU A 88 -0.49 -10.24 -4.94
C LEU A 88 0.85 -9.95 -5.61
N SER A 89 1.96 -10.41 -5.05
CA SER A 89 3.27 -10.10 -5.63
C SER A 89 4.35 -11.12 -5.29
N GLU A 90 5.20 -11.44 -6.28
CA GLU A 90 6.53 -12.05 -6.09
C GLU A 90 7.59 -10.99 -5.73
N ARG A 91 7.29 -9.70 -5.89
CA ARG A 91 8.17 -8.56 -5.57
C ARG A 91 7.83 -8.02 -4.17
N HIS A 92 8.80 -8.13 -3.25
CA HIS A 92 8.71 -7.65 -1.86
C HIS A 92 9.62 -6.45 -1.58
N ASN A 93 10.01 -5.70 -2.62
CA ASN A 93 10.90 -4.55 -2.49
C ASN A 93 10.12 -3.24 -2.39
N SER A 94 10.78 -2.22 -1.85
CA SER A 94 10.18 -0.89 -1.59
C SER A 94 9.62 -0.22 -2.85
N LEU A 95 10.23 -0.45 -4.03
CA LEU A 95 9.74 0.14 -5.29
C LEU A 95 8.42 -0.48 -5.73
N ALA A 96 8.28 -1.80 -5.65
CA ALA A 96 7.03 -2.49 -5.98
C ALA A 96 5.89 -2.06 -5.05
N LEU A 97 6.17 -2.02 -3.75
CA LEU A 97 5.22 -1.59 -2.72
C LEU A 97 4.83 -0.11 -2.90
N TYR A 98 5.80 0.76 -3.17
CA TYR A 98 5.55 2.17 -3.48
C TYR A 98 4.66 2.33 -4.72
N ASN A 99 4.91 1.57 -5.79
CA ASN A 99 4.10 1.64 -7.00
C ASN A 99 2.65 1.20 -6.73
N TRP A 100 2.45 0.15 -5.93
CA TRP A 100 1.12 -0.29 -5.50
C TRP A 100 0.38 0.79 -4.71
N LEU A 101 1.00 1.32 -3.65
CA LEU A 101 0.41 2.36 -2.81
C LEU A 101 0.16 3.66 -3.58
N SER A 102 1.08 4.06 -4.46
CA SER A 102 0.93 5.26 -5.29
C SER A 102 -0.21 5.12 -6.28
N ARG A 103 -0.39 3.95 -6.91
CA ARG A 103 -1.53 3.71 -7.78
C ARG A 103 -2.85 3.80 -7.02
N TRP A 104 -2.92 3.26 -5.81
CA TRP A 104 -4.10 3.40 -4.95
C TRP A 104 -4.37 4.87 -4.58
N ILE A 105 -3.35 5.65 -4.22
CA ILE A 105 -3.50 7.10 -3.98
C ILE A 105 -3.97 7.84 -5.23
N ASN A 106 -3.49 7.45 -6.42
CA ASN A 106 -3.90 8.02 -7.69
C ASN A 106 -5.37 7.72 -8.07
N CYS A 107 -6.05 6.85 -7.33
CA CYS A 107 -7.50 6.71 -7.38
C CYS A 107 -8.25 7.84 -6.65
N ASP A 108 -7.57 8.95 -6.35
CA ASP A 108 -8.11 10.14 -5.69
C ASP A 108 -8.76 9.80 -4.34
N VAL A 109 -7.99 9.08 -3.51
CA VAL A 109 -8.34 8.81 -2.11
C VAL A 109 -7.61 9.78 -1.19
N PRO A 110 -8.23 10.21 -0.07
CA PRO A 110 -7.53 11.00 0.93
C PRO A 110 -6.29 10.27 1.45
N ARG A 111 -5.13 10.92 1.46
CA ARG A 111 -3.89 10.29 1.94
C ARG A 111 -4.01 9.91 3.42
N PRO A 112 -3.58 8.69 3.82
CA PRO A 112 -3.50 8.31 5.22
C PRO A 112 -2.70 9.31 6.05
N LYS A 113 -3.16 9.58 7.28
CA LYS A 113 -2.45 10.42 8.25
C LYS A 113 -1.64 9.61 9.26
N GLU A 114 -1.87 8.31 9.27
CA GLU A 114 -1.15 7.33 10.05
C GLU A 114 -1.11 6.02 9.24
N ALA A 115 0.04 5.36 9.22
CA ALA A 115 0.22 4.07 8.60
C ALA A 115 0.87 3.12 9.61
N VAL A 116 0.34 1.90 9.73
CA VAL A 116 0.81 0.86 10.65
C VAL A 116 1.21 -0.36 9.81
N CYS A 117 2.41 -0.89 10.04
CA CYS A 117 2.90 -2.10 9.38
C CYS A 117 3.85 -2.88 10.29
N ASP A 118 4.27 -4.06 9.88
CA ASP A 118 5.14 -5.01 10.60
C ASP A 118 6.62 -4.59 10.76
N GLN A 119 6.91 -3.29 10.64
CA GLN A 119 8.26 -2.70 10.65
C GLN A 119 9.24 -3.26 9.59
N SER A 120 8.76 -3.99 8.58
CA SER A 120 9.64 -4.40 7.49
C SER A 120 10.18 -3.18 6.74
N MET A 121 11.50 -3.18 6.46
CA MET A 121 12.19 -2.05 5.84
C MET A 121 11.61 -1.67 4.48
N ALA A 122 11.12 -2.65 3.72
CA ALA A 122 10.52 -2.43 2.41
C ALA A 122 9.17 -1.69 2.53
N LEU A 123 8.30 -2.10 3.47
CA LEU A 123 7.04 -1.40 3.74
C LEU A 123 7.29 -0.01 4.31
N LEU A 124 8.16 0.13 5.32
CA LEU A 124 8.49 1.44 5.90
C LEU A 124 8.99 2.42 4.83
N SER A 125 9.88 1.96 3.94
CA SER A 125 10.40 2.79 2.85
C SER A 125 9.32 3.15 1.83
N ALA A 126 8.45 2.22 1.48
CA ALA A 126 7.35 2.46 0.55
C ALA A 126 6.30 3.41 1.13
N ILE A 127 5.93 3.24 2.41
CA ILE A 127 4.98 4.08 3.14
C ILE A 127 5.50 5.51 3.25
N ALA A 128 6.74 5.69 3.71
CA ALA A 128 7.38 7.00 3.79
C ALA A 128 7.32 7.71 2.44
N LYS A 129 7.74 7.01 1.38
CA LYS A 129 7.74 7.56 0.02
C LYS A 129 6.34 7.84 -0.55
N SER A 130 5.32 7.06 -0.17
CA SER A 130 3.97 7.17 -0.73
C SER A 130 3.12 8.23 -0.04
N PHE A 131 3.25 8.37 1.28
CA PHE A 131 2.32 9.16 2.09
C PHE A 131 2.92 10.43 2.68
N THR A 132 4.23 10.64 2.54
CA THR A 132 4.94 11.84 3.02
C THR A 132 5.58 12.60 1.86
N GLN A 133 6.21 13.73 2.17
CA GLN A 133 7.01 14.51 1.22
C GLN A 133 8.42 13.96 1.00
N TYR A 134 8.85 12.94 1.74
CA TYR A 134 10.24 12.44 1.71
C TYR A 134 10.42 11.34 0.67
N SER A 135 11.51 11.40 -0.09
CA SER A 135 11.86 10.42 -1.11
C SER A 135 12.45 9.12 -0.54
N THR A 136 13.04 9.19 0.66
CA THR A 136 13.69 8.05 1.32
C THR A 136 13.24 7.90 2.77
N LEU A 137 13.34 6.68 3.29
CA LEU A 137 13.08 6.40 4.70
C LEU A 137 14.10 7.09 5.62
N GLN A 138 15.35 7.21 5.17
CA GLN A 138 16.41 7.84 5.96
C GLN A 138 16.11 9.32 6.20
N ASP A 139 15.71 10.06 5.15
CA ASP A 139 15.34 11.47 5.28
C ASP A 139 14.17 11.65 6.25
N TYR A 140 13.16 10.79 6.12
CA TYR A 140 12.01 10.77 7.03
C TYR A 140 12.45 10.54 8.49
N ILE A 141 13.28 9.52 8.75
CA ILE A 141 13.75 9.20 10.11
C ILE A 141 14.58 10.35 10.69
N ILE A 142 15.50 10.94 9.92
CA ILE A 142 16.34 12.05 10.39
C ILE A 142 15.49 13.23 10.84
N ILE A 143 14.49 13.62 10.05
CA ILE A 143 13.60 14.73 10.40
C ILE A 143 12.72 14.37 11.61
N CYS A 144 12.16 13.15 11.66
CA CYS A 144 11.32 12.73 12.77
C CYS A 144 12.09 12.53 14.08
N ALA A 145 13.39 12.20 14.02
CA ALA A 145 14.24 12.02 15.20
C ALA A 145 14.65 13.35 15.84
N GLY A 146 14.74 14.43 15.06
CA GLY A 146 15.15 15.77 15.54
C GLY A 146 14.41 16.22 16.82
N PRO A 147 13.06 16.27 16.82
CA PRO A 147 12.28 16.66 18.00
C PRO A 147 12.51 15.78 19.23
N VAL A 148 12.73 14.47 19.03
CA VAL A 148 12.98 13.49 20.11
C VAL A 148 14.37 13.69 20.72
N LEU A 149 15.34 14.05 19.89
CA LEU A 149 16.73 14.28 20.28
C LEU A 149 17.01 15.73 20.74
N GLY A 150 15.97 16.56 20.86
CA GLY A 150 16.08 17.95 21.31
C GLY A 150 16.58 18.95 20.26
N GLY A 151 16.69 18.52 18.98
CA GLY A 151 17.11 19.36 17.86
C GLY A 151 15.92 19.88 17.06
N TRP A 152 15.53 21.13 17.26
CA TRP A 152 14.64 21.85 16.35
C TRP A 152 15.42 22.26 15.10
N ASN A 153 15.52 21.38 14.11
CA ASN A 153 15.88 21.84 12.77
C ASN A 153 14.57 22.24 12.08
N THR A 154 14.38 23.55 11.93
CA THR A 154 13.33 24.14 11.08
C THR A 154 13.36 23.46 9.71
N PRO A 155 12.21 22.96 9.18
CA PRO A 155 12.19 22.37 7.85
C PRO A 155 12.62 23.42 6.82
N PRO A 156 13.35 23.04 5.76
CA PRO A 156 13.62 23.97 4.67
C PRO A 156 12.29 24.38 4.05
N THR A 157 12.01 25.69 4.09
CA THR A 157 10.96 26.31 3.30
C THR A 157 11.38 26.19 1.84
N ASN A 158 10.65 25.39 1.06
CA ASN A 158 10.77 25.42 -0.39
C ASN A 158 10.04 26.68 -0.90
N GLU A 159 10.80 27.66 -1.39
CA GLU A 159 10.35 28.57 -2.44
C GLU A 159 10.19 27.81 -3.76
#